data_AF-A0A2V5YNS5-F1
#
_entry.id   AF-A0A2V5YNS5-F1
#
_cell.length_a   1.000
_cell.length_b   1.000
_cell.length_c   1.000
_cell.angle_alpha   90.00
_cell.angle_beta   90.00
_cell.angle_gamma   90.00
#
_symmetry.space_group_name_H-M   'P 1'
#
loop_
_entity.id
_entity.type
_entity.pdbx_description
1 polymer ?
#
loop_
_entity_poly.entity_id
_entity_poly.type
_entity_poly.pdbx_seq_one_letter_code
_entity_poly.pdbx_strand_id
1 'polypeptide(L)'
;GNCTDFHSYFIALARSIGIPARFAIGATIPADRNEGTIKGYHCWAEFLADGRWVPVDISEAWKNPKLADYYFGHNPANRFELTKGRDLVVDPEPQSGPINFLAYPLLEMNGEVIKPETTFTFRRIGA
;
A
#
# COMPACT_ATOMS: atom_id res chain seq x y z
N GLY A 1 13.19 3.54 9.95
CA GLY A 1 12.32 2.70 9.11
C GLY A 1 11.74 3.51 7.97
N ASN A 2 11.28 2.84 6.93
CA ASN A 2 10.43 3.41 5.88
C ASN A 2 8.94 3.19 6.23
N CYS A 3 8.03 3.47 5.30
CA CYS A 3 6.60 3.24 5.49
C CYS A 3 6.31 1.79 5.93
N THR A 4 6.87 0.80 5.25
CA THR A 4 6.68 -0.61 5.56
C THR A 4 7.01 -0.96 7.01
N ASP A 5 8.08 -0.39 7.58
CA ASP A 5 8.46 -0.64 8.98
C ASP A 5 7.41 -0.10 9.96
N PHE A 6 6.96 1.14 9.76
CA PHE A 6 5.95 1.77 10.61
C PHE A 6 4.64 0.99 10.61
N HIS A 7 4.15 0.65 9.42
CA HIS A 7 2.88 -0.04 9.27
C HIS A 7 2.95 -1.49 9.73
N SER A 8 4.09 -2.17 9.52
CA SER A 8 4.27 -3.54 10.03
C SER A 8 4.28 -3.58 11.56
N TYR A 9 4.92 -2.61 12.22
CA TYR A 9 4.88 -2.50 13.68
C TYR A 9 3.46 -2.25 14.21
N PHE A 10 2.72 -1.33 13.60
CA PHE A 10 1.32 -1.07 13.98
C PHE A 10 0.43 -2.30 13.78
N ILE A 11 0.56 -3.00 12.65
CA ILE A 11 -0.19 -4.23 12.39
C ILE A 11 0.12 -5.29 13.45
N ALA A 12 1.39 -5.45 13.83
CA ALA A 12 1.80 -6.39 14.88
C ALA A 12 1.19 -6.01 16.24
N LEU A 13 1.22 -4.72 16.60
CA LEU A 13 0.63 -4.22 17.85
C LEU A 13 -0.89 -4.37 17.88
N ALA A 14 -1.59 -4.03 16.80
CA ALA A 14 -3.04 -4.20 16.71
C ALA A 14 -3.43 -5.68 16.85
N ARG A 15 -2.71 -6.56 16.15
CA ARG A 15 -2.95 -8.01 16.21
C ARG A 15 -2.62 -8.61 17.58
N SER A 16 -1.64 -8.07 18.32
CA SER A 16 -1.29 -8.60 19.65
C SER A 16 -2.40 -8.40 20.68
N ILE A 17 -3.30 -7.44 20.46
CA ILE A 17 -4.48 -7.19 21.28
C ILE A 17 -5.78 -7.65 20.62
N GLY A 18 -5.69 -8.51 19.59
CA GLY A 18 -6.84 -9.13 18.95
C GLY A 18 -7.59 -8.25 17.95
N ILE A 19 -7.06 -7.08 17.58
CA ILE A 19 -7.66 -6.23 16.54
C ILE A 19 -7.18 -6.75 15.17
N PRO A 20 -8.09 -7.16 14.26
CA PRO A 20 -7.70 -7.50 12.90
C PRO A 20 -7.06 -6.29 12.22
N ALA A 21 -5.84 -6.46 11.74
CA ALA A 21 -5.13 -5.44 10.97
C ALA A 21 -4.45 -6.08 9.76
N ARG A 22 -4.29 -5.33 8.67
CA ARG A 22 -3.66 -5.80 7.44
C ARG A 22 -2.82 -4.70 6.79
N PHE A 23 -1.89 -5.16 5.95
CA PHE A 23 -1.08 -4.31 5.10
C PHE A 23 -1.90 -3.85 3.89
N ALA A 24 -1.67 -2.64 3.41
CA ALA A 24 -2.19 -2.16 2.14
C ALA A 24 -1.08 -1.40 1.42
N ILE A 25 -0.99 -1.58 0.10
CA ILE A 25 0.05 -0.96 -0.71
C ILE A 25 -0.50 -0.49 -2.04
N GLY A 26 0.07 0.60 -2.53
CA GLY A 26 -0.38 1.24 -3.75
C GLY A 26 0.53 2.38 -4.17
N ALA A 27 -0.08 3.38 -4.80
CA ALA A 27 0.58 4.56 -5.31
C ALA A 27 -0.04 5.84 -4.71
N THR A 28 0.79 6.88 -4.59
CA THR A 28 0.34 8.23 -4.25
C THR A 28 0.34 9.09 -5.51
N ILE A 29 -0.84 9.51 -5.95
CA ILE A 29 -1.00 10.41 -7.09
C ILE A 29 -0.62 11.83 -6.63
N PRO A 30 0.34 12.51 -7.28
CA PRO A 30 0.65 13.90 -6.97
C PRO A 30 -0.59 14.81 -7.06
N ALA A 31 -0.81 15.62 -6.03
CA ALA A 31 -1.95 16.54 -5.95
C ALA A 31 -1.68 17.88 -6.63
N ASP A 32 -0.41 18.21 -6.86
CA ASP A 32 0.08 19.50 -7.37
C ASP A 32 0.08 19.62 -8.89
N ARG A 33 -0.35 18.58 -9.61
CA ARG A 33 -0.32 18.52 -11.08
C ARG A 33 -1.42 17.60 -11.63
N ASN A 34 -1.73 17.79 -12.91
CA ASN A 34 -2.77 17.04 -13.61
C ASN A 34 -2.25 15.80 -14.33
N GLU A 35 -0.95 15.68 -14.55
CA GLU A 35 -0.33 14.49 -15.16
C GLU A 35 1.13 14.32 -14.73
N GLY A 36 1.67 13.13 -14.98
CA GLY A 36 3.10 12.85 -14.84
C GLY A 36 3.38 11.47 -14.28
N THR A 37 4.65 11.25 -13.92
CA THR A 37 5.13 9.97 -13.36
C THR A 37 4.83 9.87 -11.86
N ILE A 38 4.38 8.69 -11.44
CA ILE A 38 4.26 8.29 -10.04
C ILE A 38 5.60 7.67 -9.61
N LYS A 39 6.22 8.24 -8.58
CA LYS A 39 7.52 7.78 -8.08
C LYS A 39 7.33 6.67 -7.04
N GLY A 40 7.32 5.43 -7.51
CA GLY A 40 7.32 4.24 -6.67
C GLY A 40 6.01 3.97 -5.93
N TYR A 41 6.09 3.08 -4.94
CA TYR A 41 4.95 2.68 -4.13
C TYR A 41 4.86 3.47 -2.82
N HIS A 42 3.68 3.42 -2.22
CA HIS A 42 3.41 3.85 -0.85
C HIS A 42 2.54 2.81 -0.17
N CYS A 43 2.76 2.55 1.12
CA CYS A 43 1.94 1.62 1.89
C CYS A 43 1.31 2.29 3.10
N TRP A 44 0.26 1.67 3.61
CA TRP A 44 -0.41 2.02 4.85
C TRP A 44 -0.88 0.75 5.57
N ALA A 45 -1.36 0.92 6.80
CA ALA A 45 -2.05 -0.14 7.52
C ALA A 45 -3.56 0.08 7.44
N GLU A 46 -4.32 -0.99 7.58
CA GLU A 46 -5.76 -0.93 7.83
C GLU A 46 -6.08 -1.80 9.06
N PHE A 47 -6.96 -1.33 9.94
CA PHE A 47 -7.45 -2.13 11.08
C PHE A 47 -8.97 -2.16 11.07
N LEU A 48 -9.56 -3.22 11.64
CA LEU A 48 -11.00 -3.39 11.69
C LEU A 48 -11.56 -2.74 12.95
N ALA A 49 -12.40 -1.73 12.80
CA ALA A 49 -13.15 -1.10 13.88
C ALA A 49 -14.60 -0.88 13.44
N ASP A 50 -15.55 -1.17 14.34
CA ASP A 50 -17.00 -1.05 14.07
C ASP A 50 -17.45 -1.70 12.74
N GLY A 51 -16.87 -2.87 12.44
CA GLY A 51 -17.16 -3.65 11.24
C GLY A 51 -16.61 -3.07 9.93
N ARG A 52 -15.72 -2.06 9.99
CA ARG A 52 -15.14 -1.39 8.82
C ARG A 52 -13.62 -1.39 8.88
N TRP A 53 -13.00 -1.48 7.71
CA TRP A 53 -11.56 -1.29 7.58
C TRP A 53 -11.23 0.20 7.64
N VAL A 54 -10.43 0.59 8.62
CA VAL A 54 -10.03 1.95 8.92
C VAL A 54 -8.55 2.10 8.54
N PRO A 55 -8.19 3.01 7.60
CA PRO A 55 -6.81 3.19 7.19
C PRO A 55 -6.01 3.99 8.21
N VAL A 56 -4.71 3.68 8.34
CA VAL A 56 -3.74 4.44 9.14
C VAL A 56 -2.45 4.63 8.36
N ASP A 57 -2.12 5.88 8.03
CA ASP A 57 -0.87 6.24 7.33
C ASP A 57 0.15 6.91 8.28
N ILE A 58 0.78 6.08 9.11
CA ILE A 58 1.77 6.50 10.11
C ILE A 58 2.97 7.22 9.47
N SER A 59 3.37 6.77 8.28
CA SER A 59 4.54 7.33 7.60
C SER A 59 4.31 8.78 7.14
N GLU A 60 3.09 9.11 6.71
CA GLU A 60 2.73 10.48 6.34
C GLU A 60 2.36 11.33 7.55
N ALA A 61 1.76 10.74 8.58
CA ALA A 61 1.59 11.38 9.88
C ALA A 61 2.96 11.79 10.48
N TRP A 62 3.97 10.93 10.38
CA TRP A 62 5.33 11.24 10.83
C TRP A 62 5.95 12.40 10.05
N LYS A 63 5.77 12.44 8.73
CA LYS A 63 6.25 13.54 7.88
C LYS A 63 5.50 14.84 8.11
N ASN A 64 4.20 14.76 8.43
CA ASN A 64 3.31 15.89 8.64
C ASN A 64 2.54 15.75 9.97
N PRO A 65 3.18 15.97 11.14
CA PRO A 65 2.56 15.70 12.45
C PRO A 65 1.25 16.45 12.71
N LYS A 66 1.06 17.61 12.07
CA LYS A 66 -0.20 18.38 12.15
C LYS A 66 -1.41 17.64 11.56
N LEU A 67 -1.17 16.62 10.73
CA LEU A 67 -2.19 15.77 10.10
C LEU A 67 -2.24 14.36 10.72
N ALA A 68 -1.60 14.14 11.88
CA ALA A 68 -1.56 12.82 12.50
C ALA A 68 -2.96 12.26 12.77
N ASP A 69 -3.85 13.06 13.36
CA ASP A 69 -5.24 12.67 13.61
C ASP A 69 -6.03 12.41 12.33
N TYR A 70 -5.70 13.12 11.24
CA TYR A 70 -6.31 12.88 9.93
C TYR A 70 -5.89 11.52 9.38
N TYR A 71 -4.58 11.24 9.36
CA TYR A 71 -4.03 10.00 8.84
C TYR A 71 -4.34 8.78 9.72
N PHE A 72 -4.85 8.97 10.95
CA PHE A 72 -5.44 7.92 11.76
C PHE A 72 -6.95 7.81 11.47
N GLY A 73 -7.28 7.18 10.36
CA GLY A 73 -8.66 6.95 9.93
C GLY A 73 -8.98 7.40 8.52
N HIS A 74 -8.10 8.18 7.89
CA HIS A 74 -8.30 8.68 6.54
C HIS A 74 -7.10 8.45 5.64
N ASN A 75 -7.39 8.00 4.43
CA ASN A 75 -6.52 8.16 3.29
C ASN A 75 -6.99 9.36 2.46
N PRO A 76 -6.09 10.27 2.05
CA PRO A 76 -6.45 11.32 1.11
C PRO A 76 -6.90 10.72 -0.23
N ALA A 77 -7.73 11.46 -0.97
CA ALA A 77 -8.31 11.02 -2.26
C ALA A 77 -7.28 10.73 -3.36
N ASN A 78 -5.99 10.96 -3.11
CA ASN A 78 -4.90 10.70 -4.01
C ASN A 78 -4.18 9.36 -3.73
N ARG A 79 -4.78 8.46 -2.95
CA ARG A 79 -4.30 7.08 -2.77
C ARG A 79 -4.93 6.16 -3.79
N PHE A 80 -4.09 5.45 -4.54
CA PHE A 80 -4.51 4.39 -5.43
C PHE A 80 -4.02 3.05 -4.87
N GLU A 81 -4.93 2.24 -4.32
CA GLU A 81 -4.60 0.94 -3.74
C GLU A 81 -4.41 -0.11 -4.84
N LEU A 82 -3.33 -0.89 -4.75
CA LEU A 82 -3.05 -2.00 -5.66
C LEU A 82 -3.40 -3.34 -4.99
N THR A 83 -2.88 -3.59 -3.78
CA THR A 83 -3.14 -4.82 -3.05
C THR A 83 -3.28 -4.63 -1.56
N LYS A 84 -3.94 -5.61 -0.93
CA LYS A 84 -4.21 -5.69 0.51
C LYS A 84 -3.80 -7.05 1.04
N GLY A 85 -3.25 -7.06 2.24
CA GLY A 85 -2.70 -8.23 2.89
C GLY A 85 -1.25 -8.48 2.51
N ARG A 86 -0.73 -9.59 3.05
CA ARG A 86 0.53 -10.19 2.64
C ARG A 86 0.29 -11.63 2.24
N ASP A 87 1.25 -12.20 1.52
CA ASP A 87 1.24 -13.61 1.09
C ASP A 87 -0.02 -13.93 0.26
N LEU A 88 -0.22 -13.11 -0.77
CA LEU A 88 -1.36 -13.17 -1.68
C LEU A 88 -1.32 -14.49 -2.46
N VAL A 89 -2.44 -15.21 -2.42
CA VAL A 89 -2.68 -16.40 -3.23
C VAL A 89 -3.56 -15.98 -4.41
N VAL A 90 -3.09 -16.30 -5.62
CA VAL A 90 -3.77 -16.01 -6.88
C VAL A 90 -3.91 -17.31 -7.68
N ASP A 91 -4.84 -17.32 -8.64
CA ASP A 91 -5.07 -18.46 -9.52
C ASP A 91 -4.88 -18.02 -10.98
N PRO A 92 -3.90 -18.58 -11.73
CA PRO A 92 -2.94 -19.61 -11.28
C PRO A 92 -1.91 -19.08 -10.28
N GLU A 93 -1.43 -19.96 -9.39
CA GLU A 93 -0.36 -19.61 -8.44
C GLU A 93 1.00 -19.50 -9.17
N PRO A 94 1.81 -18.48 -8.88
CA PRO A 94 3.16 -18.39 -9.43
C PRO A 94 4.07 -19.49 -8.87
N GLN A 95 5.10 -19.87 -9.63
CA GLN A 95 6.02 -20.94 -9.23
C GLN A 95 6.84 -20.57 -7.98
N SER A 96 7.04 -19.28 -7.73
CA SER A 96 7.68 -18.77 -6.51
C SER A 96 6.81 -18.86 -5.24
N GLY A 97 5.55 -19.28 -5.35
CA GLY A 97 4.61 -19.38 -4.23
C GLY A 97 3.91 -18.06 -3.90
N PRO A 98 3.30 -17.93 -2.69
CA PRO A 98 2.48 -16.77 -2.36
C PRO A 98 3.21 -15.43 -2.50
N ILE A 99 2.53 -14.45 -3.09
CA ILE A 99 3.11 -13.16 -3.41
C ILE A 99 3.03 -12.25 -2.19
N ASN A 100 4.16 -11.88 -1.59
CA ASN A 100 4.16 -11.06 -0.37
C ASN A 100 3.32 -9.78 -0.50
N PHE A 101 3.39 -9.06 -1.63
CA PHE A 101 2.46 -7.99 -2.02
C PHE A 101 2.71 -7.61 -3.48
N LEU A 102 1.74 -6.96 -4.15
CA LEU A 102 1.91 -6.44 -5.51
C LEU A 102 1.77 -4.91 -5.53
N ALA A 103 2.91 -4.25 -5.63
CA ALA A 103 3.01 -2.85 -6.05
C ALA A 103 3.60 -2.70 -7.47
N TYR A 104 4.23 -3.77 -7.97
CA TYR A 104 4.80 -3.90 -9.30
C TYR A 104 4.35 -5.24 -9.89
N PRO A 105 4.42 -5.42 -11.22
CA PRO A 105 4.13 -6.70 -11.86
C PRO A 105 5.04 -7.82 -11.34
N LEU A 106 4.47 -9.01 -11.20
CA LEU A 106 5.23 -10.25 -11.06
C LEU A 106 5.43 -10.85 -12.46
N LEU A 107 6.67 -11.08 -12.85
CA LEU A 107 7.02 -11.75 -14.11
C LEU A 107 7.90 -12.96 -13.79
N GLU A 108 7.48 -14.14 -14.24
CA GLU A 108 8.25 -15.37 -14.14
C GLU A 108 8.52 -15.92 -15.54
N MET A 109 9.77 -16.25 -15.84
CA MET A 109 10.15 -16.91 -17.08
C MET A 109 11.16 -18.01 -16.77
N ASN A 110 10.96 -19.20 -17.32
CA ASN A 110 11.84 -20.36 -17.12
C ASN A 110 12.09 -20.70 -15.62
N GLY A 111 11.12 -20.45 -14.75
CA GLY A 111 11.23 -20.70 -13.30
C GLY A 111 11.97 -19.62 -12.51
N GLU A 112 12.36 -18.51 -13.14
CA GLU A 112 13.00 -17.37 -12.47
C GLU A 112 12.09 -16.15 -12.43
N VAL A 113 12.10 -15.44 -11.29
CA VAL A 113 11.44 -14.14 -11.15
C VAL A 113 12.29 -13.07 -11.81
N ILE A 114 11.74 -12.43 -12.84
CA ILE A 114 12.38 -11.36 -13.59
C ILE A 114 11.83 -10.01 -13.13
N LYS A 115 12.72 -9.03 -12.97
CA LYS A 115 12.34 -7.65 -12.67
C LYS A 115 12.17 -6.86 -13.97
N PRO A 116 10.93 -6.59 -14.43
CA PRO A 116 10.73 -5.74 -15.59
C PRO A 116 11.00 -4.28 -15.25
N GLU A 117 11.34 -3.49 -16.27
CA GLU A 117 11.24 -2.03 -16.15
C GLU A 117 9.77 -1.63 -16.01
N THR A 118 9.48 -0.74 -15.06
CA THR A 118 8.11 -0.31 -14.78
C THR A 118 8.02 1.21 -14.75
N THR A 119 6.97 1.74 -15.36
CA THR A 119 6.62 3.16 -15.28
C THR A 119 5.15 3.28 -14.95
N PHE A 120 4.84 4.06 -13.92
CA PHE A 120 3.47 4.44 -13.59
C PHE A 120 3.29 5.91 -13.93
N THR A 121 2.28 6.22 -14.72
CA THR A 121 1.88 7.59 -15.02
C THR A 121 0.42 7.79 -14.66
N PHE A 122 0.05 9.05 -14.45
CA PHE A 122 -1.33 9.43 -14.28
C PHE A 122 -1.66 10.63 -15.16
N ARG A 123 -2.94 10.78 -15.47
CA ARG A 123 -3.52 11.95 -16.11
C ARG A 123 -4.94 12.12 -15.59
N ARG A 124 -5.31 13.30 -15.12
CA ARG A 124 -6.67 13.63 -14.69
C ARG A 124 -7.52 13.94 -15.93
N ILE A 125 -8.68 13.31 -16.05
CA ILE A 125 -9.61 13.55 -17.16
C ILE A 125 -10.59 14.65 -16.73
N GLY A 126 -10.69 15.72 -17.51
CA GLY A 126 -11.63 16.82 -17.26
C GLY A 126 -11.17 17.87 -16.24
N ALA A 127 -9.87 17.93 -15.93
CA ALA A 127 -9.24 19.01 -15.17
C ALA A 127 -8.83 20.19 -16.08
#